data_AF-B2JB28-F1
#
_entry.id   AF-B2JB28-F1
#
_cell.length_a   1.000
_cell.length_b   1.000
_cell.length_c   1.000
_cell.angle_alpha   90.00
_cell.angle_beta   90.00
_cell.angle_gamma   90.00
#
_symmetry.space_group_name_H-M   'P 1'
#
loop_
_entity.id
_entity.type
_entity.pdbx_description
1 polymer ?
#
loop_
_entity_poly.entity_id
_entity_poly.type
_entity_poly.pdbx_seq_one_letter_code
_entity_poly.pdbx_strand_id
1 'polypeptide(L)'
;MGRIDPPVWQGANLNFIQIEHHNSSDKSMEPIEILQAFNSCYQNIQTIAQDENWLLLIANKKIDPEAATHLGDVLHYLDQAMGCVEEIVEVKFNQEAE
;
A
#
# COMPACT_ATOMS: atom_id res chain seq x y z
N MET A 1 -20.54 -18.66 33.24
CA MET A 1 -20.31 -18.56 31.78
C MET A 1 -20.96 -17.27 31.29
N GLY A 2 -20.18 -16.19 31.20
CA GLY A 2 -20.66 -14.92 30.64
C GLY A 2 -20.60 -14.99 29.12
N ARG A 3 -21.69 -14.66 28.44
CA ARG A 3 -21.69 -14.46 26.98
C ARG A 3 -20.86 -13.22 26.68
N ILE A 4 -19.86 -13.37 25.81
CA ILE A 4 -19.13 -12.25 25.23
C ILE A 4 -19.89 -11.90 23.95
N ASP A 5 -20.56 -10.75 23.95
CA ASP A 5 -21.19 -10.24 22.73
C ASP A 5 -20.09 -9.78 21.75
N PRO A 6 -20.23 -10.03 20.44
CA PRO A 6 -19.28 -9.52 19.45
C PRO A 6 -19.34 -7.99 19.38
N PRO A 7 -18.22 -7.31 19.07
CA PRO A 7 -18.21 -5.85 18.97
C PRO A 7 -19.14 -5.40 17.82
N VAL A 8 -20.11 -4.56 18.18
CA VAL A 8 -20.95 -3.83 17.24
C VAL A 8 -20.09 -2.74 16.60
N TRP A 9 -19.74 -2.91 15.33
CA TRP A 9 -19.15 -1.84 14.53
C TRP A 9 -20.21 -0.77 14.28
N GLN A 10 -20.27 0.23 15.15
CA GLN A 10 -21.04 1.44 14.89
C GLN A 10 -20.37 2.14 13.71
N GLY A 11 -21.11 2.24 12.59
CA GLY A 11 -20.62 2.78 11.33
C GLY A 11 -19.89 4.10 11.54
N ALA A 12 -18.65 4.18 11.07
CA ALA A 12 -17.95 5.43 10.97
C ALA A 12 -18.83 6.40 10.17
N ASN A 13 -19.16 7.53 10.77
CA ASN A 13 -19.86 8.62 10.10
C ASN A 13 -18.96 9.15 8.99
N LEU A 14 -19.14 8.64 7.77
CA LEU A 14 -18.51 9.14 6.56
C LEU A 14 -19.14 10.49 6.25
N ASN A 15 -18.71 11.54 6.97
CA ASN A 15 -18.85 12.89 6.47
C ASN A 15 -18.07 12.93 5.15
N PHE A 16 -18.80 12.87 4.03
CA PHE A 16 -18.26 13.08 2.70
C PHE A 16 -17.47 14.38 2.71
N ILE A 17 -16.14 14.27 2.60
CA ILE A 17 -15.28 15.42 2.38
C ILE A 17 -15.72 16.00 1.04
N GLN A 18 -16.37 17.17 1.05
CA GLN A 18 -16.50 17.99 -0.15
C GLN A 18 -15.09 18.43 -0.52
N ILE A 19 -14.51 17.78 -1.52
CA ILE A 19 -13.25 18.20 -2.11
C ILE A 19 -13.56 19.46 -2.92
N GLU A 20 -13.19 20.62 -2.39
CA GLU A 20 -13.20 21.86 -3.16
C GLU A 20 -12.15 21.72 -4.28
N HIS A 21 -12.63 21.68 -5.53
CA HIS A 21 -11.77 21.75 -6.71
C HIS A 21 -11.17 23.17 -6.80
N HIS A 22 -10.06 23.38 -6.10
CA HIS A 22 -9.16 24.47 -6.44
C HIS A 22 -8.56 24.18 -7.82
N ASN A 23 -8.83 25.06 -8.79
CA ASN A 23 -8.15 25.11 -10.09
C ASN A 23 -6.66 25.46 -9.89
N SER A 24 -5.92 24.53 -9.31
CA SER A 24 -4.50 24.36 -9.61
C SER A 24 -4.44 23.62 -10.94
N SER A 25 -3.46 23.95 -11.79
CA SER A 25 -3.15 23.13 -12.97
C SER A 25 -2.49 21.81 -12.53
N ASP A 26 -3.15 21.12 -11.59
CA ASP A 26 -2.73 19.87 -11.00
C ASP A 26 -3.05 18.77 -12.00
N LYS A 27 -2.01 18.34 -12.72
CA LYS A 27 -2.10 17.15 -13.56
C LYS A 27 -2.25 15.97 -12.60
N SER A 28 -3.48 15.62 -12.24
CA SER A 28 -3.76 14.39 -11.49
C SER A 28 -3.13 13.23 -12.25
N MET A 29 -2.29 12.44 -11.59
CA MET A 29 -1.69 11.27 -12.22
C MET A 29 -2.79 10.34 -12.71
N GLU A 30 -2.69 9.92 -13.97
CA GLU A 30 -3.57 8.89 -14.51
C GLU A 30 -3.35 7.57 -13.75
N PRO A 31 -4.35 6.68 -13.65
CA PRO A 31 -4.21 5.40 -12.93
C PRO A 31 -2.98 4.59 -13.32
N ILE A 32 -2.59 4.63 -14.61
CA ILE A 32 -1.38 3.96 -15.09
C ILE A 32 -0.08 4.66 -14.62
N GLU A 33 -0.07 5.98 -14.52
CA GLU A 33 1.07 6.75 -14.00
C GLU A 33 1.25 6.46 -12.49
N ILE A 34 0.14 6.31 -11.75
CA ILE A 34 0.14 5.89 -10.34
C ILE A 34 0.74 4.49 -10.20
N LEU A 35 0.27 3.53 -10.99
CA LEU A 35 0.77 2.15 -11.01
C LEU A 35 2.28 2.07 -11.32
N GLN A 36 2.74 2.86 -12.30
CA GLN A 36 4.16 2.93 -12.66
C GLN A 36 4.99 3.52 -11.51
N ALA A 37 4.49 4.56 -10.85
CA ALA A 37 5.16 5.17 -9.71
C ALA A 37 5.28 4.17 -8.54
N PHE A 38 4.21 3.44 -8.20
CA PHE A 38 4.26 2.41 -7.16
C PHE A 38 5.26 1.31 -7.48
N ASN A 39 5.24 0.77 -8.71
CA ASN A 39 6.20 -0.23 -9.15
C ASN A 39 7.65 0.26 -9.07
N SER A 40 7.90 1.50 -9.50
CA SER A 40 9.25 2.09 -9.44
C SER A 40 9.71 2.27 -7.99
N CYS A 41 8.84 2.74 -7.10
CA CYS A 41 9.15 2.85 -5.67
C CYS A 41 9.51 1.49 -5.07
N TYR A 42 8.72 0.45 -5.37
CA TYR A 42 8.98 -0.91 -4.89
C TYR A 42 10.37 -1.41 -5.32
N GLN A 43 10.71 -1.29 -6.60
CA GLN A 43 12.01 -1.72 -7.14
C GLN A 43 13.19 -0.93 -6.53
N ASN A 44 13.03 0.38 -6.37
CA ASN A 44 14.08 1.22 -5.78
C ASN A 44 14.35 0.83 -4.32
N ILE A 45 13.31 0.63 -3.54
CA ILE A 45 13.42 0.23 -2.13
C ILE A 45 14.00 -1.18 -2.01
N GLN A 46 13.60 -2.10 -2.88
CA GLN A 46 14.16 -3.45 -2.93
C GLN A 46 15.67 -3.43 -3.25
N THR A 47 16.08 -2.57 -4.18
CA THR A 47 17.49 -2.37 -4.53
C THR A 47 18.28 -1.86 -3.32
N ILE A 48 17.76 -0.88 -2.57
CA ILE A 48 18.40 -0.38 -1.35
C ILE A 48 18.52 -1.48 -0.30
N ALA A 49 17.47 -2.28 -0.10
CA ALA A 49 17.46 -3.35 0.89
C ALA A 49 18.51 -4.44 0.61
N GLN A 50 18.91 -4.60 -0.65
CA GLN A 50 19.90 -5.57 -1.11
C GLN A 50 21.28 -4.95 -1.36
N ASP A 51 21.44 -3.63 -1.23
CA ASP A 51 22.70 -2.94 -1.50
C ASP A 51 23.77 -3.33 -0.46
N GLU A 52 24.92 -3.78 -0.96
CA GLU A 52 26.02 -4.25 -0.10
C GLU A 52 26.55 -3.17 0.83
N ASN A 53 26.60 -1.91 0.39
CA ASN A 53 27.08 -0.81 1.24
C ASN A 53 26.06 -0.54 2.36
N TRP A 54 24.77 -0.55 2.05
CA TRP A 54 23.70 -0.45 3.04
C TRP A 54 23.80 -1.56 4.10
N LEU A 55 23.95 -2.81 3.66
CA LEU A 55 24.11 -3.95 4.56
C LEU A 55 25.39 -3.86 5.40
N LEU A 56 26.49 -3.36 4.83
CA LEU A 56 27.72 -3.11 5.57
C LEU A 56 27.56 -1.99 6.61
N LEU A 57 26.76 -0.96 6.36
CA LEU A 57 26.48 0.08 7.36
C LEU A 57 25.76 -0.51 8.59
N ILE A 58 24.79 -1.40 8.35
CA ILE A 58 24.05 -2.11 9.41
C ILE A 58 24.99 -3.05 10.17
N ALA A 59 25.74 -3.90 9.45
CA ALA A 59 26.65 -4.87 10.05
C ALA A 59 27.74 -4.21 10.91
N ASN A 60 28.25 -3.05 10.46
CA ASN A 60 29.24 -2.27 11.19
C ASN A 60 28.63 -1.37 12.28
N LYS A 61 27.32 -1.46 12.53
CA LYS A 61 26.58 -0.61 13.49
C LYS A 61 26.82 0.89 13.28
N LYS A 62 27.04 1.29 12.03
CA LYS A 62 27.18 2.71 11.64
C LYS A 62 25.83 3.40 11.53
N ILE A 63 24.75 2.62 11.40
CA ILE A 63 23.36 3.05 11.49
C ILE A 63 22.61 2.13 12.45
N ASP A 64 21.40 2.55 12.83
CA ASP A 64 20.53 1.78 13.71
C ASP A 64 20.22 0.39 13.10
N PRO A 65 20.44 -0.72 13.82
CA PRO A 65 20.05 -2.05 13.37
C PRO A 65 18.55 -2.17 13.03
N GLU A 66 17.68 -1.37 13.65
CA GLU A 66 16.24 -1.33 13.35
C GLU A 66 15.96 -0.84 11.91
N ALA A 67 16.90 -0.15 11.26
CA ALA A 67 16.76 0.30 9.88
C ALA A 67 16.53 -0.87 8.90
N ALA A 68 17.13 -2.04 9.15
CA ALA A 68 16.90 -3.24 8.35
C ALA A 68 15.46 -3.74 8.50
N THR A 69 14.96 -3.78 9.74
CA THR A 69 13.60 -4.21 10.07
C THR A 69 12.57 -3.30 9.43
N HIS A 70 12.70 -1.98 9.62
CA HIS A 70 11.76 -1.01 9.08
C HIS A 70 11.75 -0.98 7.55
N LEU A 71 12.90 -1.16 6.91
CA LEU A 71 12.97 -1.27 5.46
C LEU A 71 12.26 -2.53 4.96
N GLY A 72 12.38 -3.65 5.70
CA GLY A 72 11.62 -4.86 5.46
C GLY A 72 10.10 -4.66 5.59
N ASP A 73 9.66 -3.94 6.63
CA ASP A 73 8.24 -3.62 6.84
C ASP A 73 7.69 -2.76 5.69
N VAL A 74 8.43 -1.75 5.23
CA VAL A 74 8.02 -0.92 4.09
C VAL A 74 7.85 -1.76 2.82
N LEU A 75 8.79 -2.68 2.54
CA LEU A 75 8.67 -3.60 1.42
C LEU A 75 7.44 -4.50 1.55
N HIS A 76 7.16 -5.00 2.75
CA HIS A 76 5.98 -5.82 3.01
C HIS A 76 4.67 -5.06 2.75
N TYR A 77 4.54 -3.83 3.24
CA TYR A 77 3.32 -3.03 3.01
C TYR A 77 3.18 -2.58 1.55
N LEU A 78 4.28 -2.29 0.86
CA LEU A 78 4.23 -1.94 -0.57
C LEU A 78 3.82 -3.13 -1.43
N ASP A 79 4.29 -4.34 -1.11
CA ASP A 79 3.86 -5.58 -1.77
C ASP A 79 2.35 -5.82 -1.59
N GLN A 80 1.83 -5.66 -0.36
CA GLN A 80 0.39 -5.72 -0.10
C GLN A 80 -0.40 -4.67 -0.88
N ALA A 81 0.10 -3.44 -0.95
CA ALA A 81 -0.55 -2.37 -1.71
C ALA A 81 -0.60 -2.71 -3.20
N MET A 82 0.49 -3.22 -3.77
CA MET A 82 0.55 -3.67 -5.17
C MET A 82 -0.45 -4.79 -5.46
N GLY A 83 -0.63 -5.75 -4.54
CA GLY A 83 -1.64 -6.80 -4.66
C GLY A 83 -3.09 -6.28 -4.65
N CYS A 84 -3.34 -5.06 -4.15
CA CYS A 84 -4.65 -4.42 -4.19
C CYS A 84 -4.91 -3.64 -5.49
N VAL A 85 -3.89 -3.44 -6.33
CA VAL A 85 -4.01 -2.71 -7.61
C VAL A 85 -4.21 -3.65 -8.80
N GLU A 86 -4.39 -4.94 -8.55
CA GLU A 86 -4.90 -5.87 -9.56
C GLU A 86 -6.30 -5.44 -10.02
N GLU A 87 -6.58 -5.63 -11.30
CA GLU A 87 -7.84 -5.22 -11.92
C GLU A 87 -9.03 -5.85 -11.17
N ILE A 88 -10.00 -5.04 -10.72
CA ILE A 88 -11.28 -5.56 -10.21
C ILE A 88 -12.00 -6.20 -11.40
N VAL A 89 -11.76 -7.49 -11.63
CA VAL A 89 -12.51 -8.26 -12.61
C VAL A 89 -13.91 -8.44 -12.04
N GLU A 90 -14.84 -7.56 -12.42
CA GLU A 90 -16.28 -7.77 -12.21
C GLU A 90 -16.67 -9.04 -12.98
N VAL A 91 -16.67 -10.18 -12.31
CA VAL A 91 -17.21 -11.42 -12.86
C VAL A 91 -18.73 -11.24 -12.98
N LYS A 92 -19.18 -10.78 -14.14
CA LYS A 92 -20.61 -10.84 -14.51
C LYS A 92 -20.99 -12.31 -14.64
N PHE A 93 -21.52 -12.89 -13.56
CA PHE A 93 -22.22 -14.16 -13.64
C PHE A 93 -23.46 -13.95 -14.52
N ASN A 94 -23.39 -14.34 -15.79
CA ASN A 94 -24.57 -14.57 -16.60
C ASN A 94 -25.27 -15.80 -16.02
N GLN A 95 -26.15 -15.61 -15.04
CA GLN A 95 -27.16 -16.60 -14.66
C GLN A 95 -28.22 -16.64 -15.76
N GLU A 96 -27.87 -17.23 -16.90
CA GLU A 96 -28.83 -17.76 -17.87
C GLU A 96 -28.36 -19.16 -18.26
N ALA A 97 -28.58 -20.11 -17.36
CA ALA A 97 -28.57 -21.52 -17.71
C ALA A 97 -29.61 -22.26 -16.84
N GLU A 98 -30.59 -22.77 -17.58
CA GLU A 98 -31.72 -23.67 -17.24
C GLU A 98 -33.04 -23.05 -16.75
#